data_AF-A0A972I2J7-F1
#
_entry.id   AF-A0A972I2J7-F1
#
_cell.length_a   1.000
_cell.length_b   1.000
_cell.length_c   1.000
_cell.angle_alpha   90.00
_cell.angle_beta   90.00
_cell.angle_gamma   90.00
#
_symmetry.space_group_name_H-M   'P 1'
#
loop_
_entity.id
_entity.type
_entity.pdbx_description
1 polymer ?
#
loop_
_entity_poly.entity_id
_entity_poly.type
_entity_poly.pdbx_seq_one_letter_code
_entity_poly.pdbx_strand_id
1 'polypeptide(L)'
;MGLLKIFASILIVSSTSLIGYCFGNRYSTRLENLLHLEQCIKILETEIVYGAVPLPEALTNVYIKGNKKVSFIFEEIRRNLLNNRDGDLLKSFKMVSNQLTEQLSFKETDVELFLSLGRLLGSSDRSDQEKNFKLILKQIEILKNEAKIEMDRNEKVYKNLGVLAGITIVIILL
;
A
#
# COMPACT_ATOMS: atom_id res chain seq x y z
N MET A 1 27.11 37.59 -13.64
CA MET A 1 27.73 36.24 -13.49
C MET A 1 27.38 35.57 -12.16
N GLY A 2 27.56 36.22 -11.00
CA GLY A 2 27.30 35.61 -9.68
C GLY A 2 25.84 35.23 -9.39
N LEU A 3 24.88 36.10 -9.73
CA LEU A 3 23.45 35.84 -9.52
C LEU A 3 22.93 34.59 -10.25
N LEU A 4 23.40 34.36 -11.48
CA LEU A 4 23.02 33.18 -12.27
C LEU A 4 23.55 31.89 -11.62
N LYS A 5 24.79 31.92 -11.10
CA LYS A 5 25.38 30.78 -10.38
C LYS A 5 24.56 30.44 -9.13
N ILE A 6 24.20 31.43 -8.33
CA ILE A 6 23.38 31.23 -7.12
C ILE A 6 22.02 30.62 -7.47
N PHE A 7 21.34 31.15 -8.49
CA PHE A 7 20.05 30.63 -8.93
C PHE A 7 20.13 29.18 -9.40
N ALA A 8 21.16 28.84 -10.21
CA ALA A 8 21.40 27.48 -10.65
C ALA A 8 21.68 26.53 -9.48
N SER A 9 22.49 26.95 -8.50
CA SER A 9 22.79 26.16 -7.31
C SER A 9 21.54 25.85 -6.49
N ILE A 10 20.66 26.84 -6.30
CA ILE A 10 19.39 26.65 -5.58
C ILE A 10 18.51 25.63 -6.32
N LEU A 11 18.37 25.75 -7.64
CA LEU A 11 17.58 24.82 -8.45
C LEU A 11 18.10 23.37 -8.38
N ILE A 12 19.41 23.19 -8.41
CA ILE A 12 20.03 21.86 -8.32
C ILE A 12 19.75 21.23 -6.96
N VAL A 13 20.00 21.97 -5.88
CA VAL A 13 19.79 21.47 -4.52
C VAL A 13 18.30 21.21 -4.25
N SER A 14 17.40 22.08 -4.69
CA SER A 14 15.96 21.85 -4.50
C SER A 14 15.48 20.63 -5.26
N SER A 15 15.90 20.44 -6.52
CA SER A 15 15.46 19.31 -7.35
C SER A 15 15.95 17.97 -6.79
N THR A 16 17.22 17.88 -6.42
CA THR A 16 17.79 16.67 -5.82
C THR A 16 17.22 16.36 -4.45
N SER A 17 16.95 17.39 -3.63
CA SER A 17 16.25 17.26 -2.35
C SER A 17 14.82 16.74 -2.53
N LEU A 18 14.07 17.26 -3.51
CA LEU A 18 12.72 16.79 -3.83
C LEU A 18 12.73 15.32 -4.24
N ILE A 19 13.68 14.91 -5.07
CA ILE A 19 13.85 13.50 -5.46
C ILE A 19 14.11 12.63 -4.22
N GLY A 20 15.06 13.02 -3.36
CA GLY A 20 15.35 12.30 -2.10
C GLY A 20 14.14 12.22 -1.17
N TYR A 21 13.34 13.29 -1.11
CA TYR A 21 12.09 13.32 -0.36
C TYR A 21 11.05 12.34 -0.91
N CYS A 22 10.86 12.32 -2.24
CA CYS A 22 9.95 11.38 -2.89
C CYS A 22 10.33 9.93 -2.60
N PHE A 23 11.60 9.57 -2.73
CA PHE A 23 12.06 8.21 -2.41
C PHE A 23 11.91 7.86 -0.92
N GLY A 24 12.28 8.78 -0.03
CA GLY A 24 12.12 8.58 1.41
C GLY A 24 10.65 8.39 1.81
N ASN A 25 9.75 9.20 1.28
CA ASN A 25 8.34 9.17 1.63
C ASN A 25 7.61 7.89 1.19
N ARG A 26 8.15 7.14 0.21
CA ARG A 26 7.58 5.84 -0.18
C ARG A 26 7.58 4.84 0.97
N TYR A 27 8.59 4.88 1.86
CA TYR A 27 8.66 3.96 3.00
C TYR A 27 7.59 4.24 4.06
N SER A 28 7.37 5.51 4.40
CA SER A 28 6.32 5.91 5.33
C SER A 28 4.93 5.66 4.74
N THR A 29 4.74 5.93 3.44
CA THR A 29 3.49 5.64 2.73
C THR A 29 3.16 4.14 2.74
N ARG A 30 4.14 3.25 2.48
CA ARG A 30 3.94 1.79 2.55
C ARG A 30 3.42 1.37 3.93
N LEU A 31 4.06 1.82 5.00
CA LEU A 31 3.65 1.49 6.37
C LEU A 31 2.24 2.00 6.69
N GLU A 32 1.94 3.24 6.34
CA GLU A 32 0.62 3.83 6.53
C GLU A 32 -0.46 3.03 5.79
N ASN A 33 -0.20 2.64 4.55
CA ASN A 33 -1.15 1.87 3.75
C ASN A 33 -1.32 0.44 4.28
N LEU A 34 -0.28 -0.20 4.83
CA LEU A 34 -0.42 -1.50 5.48
C LEU A 34 -1.28 -1.43 6.76
N LEU A 35 -1.17 -0.34 7.53
CA LEU A 35 -2.06 -0.08 8.68
C LEU A 35 -3.52 0.07 8.25
N HIS A 36 -3.77 0.81 7.17
CA HIS A 36 -5.12 0.96 6.62
C HIS A 36 -5.65 -0.33 5.99
N LEU A 37 -4.79 -1.14 5.36
CA LEU A 37 -5.18 -2.44 4.83
C LEU A 37 -5.59 -3.39 5.97
N GLU A 38 -4.82 -3.45 7.06
CA GLU A 38 -5.19 -4.24 8.24
C GLU A 38 -6.57 -3.85 8.77
N GLN A 39 -6.85 -2.54 8.88
CA GLN A 39 -8.17 -2.05 9.28
C GLN A 39 -9.26 -2.52 8.31
N CYS A 40 -9.02 -2.44 7.00
CA CYS A 40 -9.98 -2.92 6.00
C CYS A 40 -10.23 -4.44 6.12
N ILE A 41 -9.17 -5.24 6.35
CA ILE A 41 -9.28 -6.69 6.54
C ILE A 41 -10.07 -7.02 7.81
N LYS A 42 -9.87 -6.30 8.91
CA LYS A 42 -10.66 -6.47 10.15
C LYS A 42 -12.13 -6.14 9.96
N ILE A 43 -12.45 -5.10 9.18
CA ILE A 43 -13.83 -4.81 8.81
C ILE A 43 -14.40 -5.97 8.00
N LEU A 44 -13.67 -6.46 6.99
CA LEU A 44 -14.11 -7.58 6.16
C LEU A 44 -14.34 -8.86 6.98
N GLU A 45 -13.43 -9.18 7.90
CA GLU A 45 -13.58 -10.29 8.85
C GLU A 45 -14.88 -10.14 9.66
N THR A 46 -15.14 -8.93 10.18
CA THR A 46 -16.36 -8.63 10.95
C THR A 46 -17.62 -8.89 10.13
N GLU A 47 -17.68 -8.37 8.91
CA GLU A 47 -18.83 -8.50 8.01
C GLU A 47 -19.08 -9.96 7.61
N ILE A 48 -18.02 -10.71 7.28
CA ILE A 48 -18.13 -12.08 6.75
C ILE A 48 -18.33 -13.11 7.86
N VAL A 49 -17.47 -13.10 8.88
CA VAL A 49 -17.43 -14.14 9.92
C VAL A 49 -18.57 -13.96 10.91
N TYR A 50 -18.81 -12.73 11.37
CA TYR A 50 -19.77 -12.44 12.42
C TYR A 50 -21.10 -11.90 11.88
N GLY A 51 -21.03 -11.08 10.83
CA GLY A 51 -22.22 -10.51 10.19
C GLY A 51 -22.91 -11.45 9.20
N ALA A 52 -22.23 -12.51 8.76
CA ALA A 52 -22.68 -13.40 7.68
C ALA A 52 -23.13 -12.63 6.41
N VAL A 53 -22.55 -11.45 6.18
CA VAL A 53 -22.90 -10.55 5.08
C VAL A 53 -22.38 -11.12 3.76
N PRO A 54 -23.18 -11.14 2.68
CA PRO A 54 -22.72 -11.57 1.37
C PRO A 54 -21.48 -10.78 0.90
N LEU A 55 -20.50 -11.47 0.32
CA LEU A 55 -19.21 -10.88 -0.04
C LEU A 55 -19.32 -9.55 -0.83
N PRO A 56 -20.18 -9.39 -1.85
CA PRO A 56 -20.30 -8.11 -2.54
C PRO A 56 -20.69 -6.94 -1.63
N GLU A 57 -21.58 -7.19 -0.67
CA GLU A 57 -22.03 -6.18 0.30
C GLU A 57 -20.97 -5.93 1.38
N ALA A 58 -20.29 -6.99 1.84
CA ALA A 58 -19.17 -6.87 2.76
C ALA A 58 -18.03 -6.01 2.17
N LEU A 59 -17.73 -6.17 0.87
CA LEU A 59 -16.76 -5.34 0.15
C LEU A 59 -17.19 -3.86 0.10
N THR A 60 -18.47 -3.58 -0.13
CA THR A 60 -19.02 -2.21 -0.02
C THR A 60 -18.88 -1.66 1.40
N ASN A 61 -19.17 -2.46 2.42
CA ASN A 61 -19.05 -2.03 3.81
C ASN A 61 -17.60 -1.72 4.18
N VAL A 62 -16.62 -2.50 3.71
CA VAL A 62 -15.19 -2.19 3.84
C VAL A 62 -14.86 -0.87 3.16
N TYR A 63 -15.34 -0.67 1.93
CA TYR A 63 -15.14 0.61 1.23
C TYR A 63 -15.69 1.79 2.05
N ILE A 64 -16.93 1.69 2.54
CA ILE A 64 -17.62 2.76 3.27
C ILE A 64 -16.92 3.06 4.60
N LYS A 65 -16.62 2.04 5.40
CA LYS A 65 -16.12 2.16 6.78
C LYS A 65 -14.59 2.31 6.85
N GLY A 66 -13.87 1.80 5.86
CA GLY A 66 -12.41 1.82 5.81
C GLY A 66 -11.83 3.15 5.31
N ASN A 67 -10.54 3.37 5.57
CA ASN A 67 -9.83 4.55 5.11
C ASN A 67 -9.73 4.58 3.58
N LYS A 68 -10.20 5.67 2.96
CA LYS A 68 -10.30 5.82 1.50
C LYS A 68 -8.97 5.74 0.75
N LYS A 69 -7.83 5.97 1.42
CA LYS A 69 -6.50 5.74 0.84
C LYS A 69 -6.32 4.29 0.35
N VAL A 70 -6.91 3.32 1.05
CA VAL A 70 -6.80 1.88 0.71
C VAL A 70 -8.14 1.28 0.34
N SER A 71 -9.23 1.67 1.01
CA SER A 71 -10.52 0.98 0.92
C SER A 71 -11.15 1.02 -0.47
N PHE A 72 -10.71 1.93 -1.35
CA PHE A 72 -11.19 2.01 -2.74
C PHE A 72 -10.97 0.71 -3.53
N ILE A 73 -9.91 -0.05 -3.24
CA ILE A 73 -9.62 -1.33 -3.93
C ILE A 73 -10.74 -2.36 -3.71
N PHE A 74 -11.41 -2.34 -2.55
CA PHE A 74 -12.48 -3.28 -2.24
C PHE A 74 -13.74 -2.99 -3.07
N GLU A 75 -14.01 -1.71 -3.36
CA GLU A 75 -15.09 -1.32 -4.28
C GLU A 75 -14.75 -1.67 -5.73
N GLU A 76 -13.48 -1.57 -6.14
CA GLU A 76 -13.03 -2.05 -7.45
C GLU A 76 -13.20 -3.56 -7.62
N ILE A 77 -12.80 -4.33 -6.61
CA ILE A 77 -13.00 -5.79 -6.56
C ILE A 77 -14.49 -6.11 -6.65
N ARG A 78 -15.35 -5.43 -5.88
CA ARG A 78 -16.80 -5.64 -5.92
C ARG A 78 -17.37 -5.40 -7.32
N ARG A 79 -17.02 -4.26 -7.95
CA ARG A 79 -17.49 -3.93 -9.30
C ARG A 79 -17.06 -4.99 -10.30
N ASN A 80 -15.83 -5.48 -10.21
CA ASN A 80 -15.35 -6.54 -11.09
C ASN A 80 -16.09 -7.87 -10.83
N LEU A 81 -16.29 -8.23 -9.56
CA LEU A 81 -17.00 -9.44 -9.14
C LEU A 81 -18.43 -9.48 -9.68
N LEU A 82 -19.16 -8.36 -9.62
CA LEU A 82 -20.54 -8.26 -10.11
C LEU A 82 -20.63 -8.28 -11.65
N ASN A 83 -19.59 -7.82 -12.34
CA ASN A 83 -19.55 -7.77 -13.81
C ASN A 83 -18.99 -9.05 -14.44
N ASN A 84 -18.25 -9.87 -13.68
CA ASN A 84 -17.68 -11.12 -14.16
C ASN A 84 -18.74 -12.22 -14.24
N ARG A 85 -19.04 -12.66 -15.46
CA ARG A 85 -19.93 -13.81 -15.71
C ARG A 85 -19.36 -15.14 -15.20
N ASP A 86 -18.03 -15.23 -15.08
CA ASP A 86 -17.32 -16.46 -14.67
C ASP A 86 -17.26 -16.61 -13.14
N GLY A 87 -17.61 -15.59 -12.36
CA GLY A 87 -17.62 -15.64 -10.89
C GLY A 87 -16.25 -15.82 -10.21
N ASP A 88 -15.13 -15.72 -10.94
CA ASP A 88 -13.79 -15.91 -10.36
C ASP A 88 -13.40 -14.72 -9.45
N LEU A 89 -13.48 -14.97 -8.14
CA LEU A 89 -13.11 -14.01 -7.11
C LEU A 89 -11.62 -13.66 -7.16
N LEU A 90 -10.74 -14.63 -7.41
CA LEU A 90 -9.31 -14.40 -7.43
C LEU A 90 -8.93 -13.48 -8.59
N LYS A 91 -9.58 -13.63 -9.74
CA LYS A 91 -9.39 -12.73 -10.89
C LYS A 91 -9.75 -11.29 -10.53
N SER A 92 -10.80 -11.08 -9.75
CA SER A 92 -11.22 -9.76 -9.27
C SER A 92 -10.16 -9.13 -8.35
N PHE A 93 -9.54 -9.92 -7.48
CA PHE A 93 -8.41 -9.47 -6.64
C PHE A 93 -7.15 -9.18 -7.44
N LYS A 94 -6.82 -10.00 -8.45
CA LYS A 94 -5.65 -9.77 -9.32
C LYS A 94 -5.76 -8.50 -10.15
N MET A 95 -6.97 -8.07 -10.48
CA MET A 95 -7.18 -6.84 -11.27
C MET A 95 -6.65 -5.59 -10.56
N VAL A 96 -6.64 -5.57 -9.22
CA VAL A 96 -6.19 -4.39 -8.46
C VAL A 96 -4.69 -4.39 -8.13
N SER A 97 -3.93 -5.42 -8.55
CA SER A 97 -2.51 -5.56 -8.20
C SER A 97 -1.65 -4.36 -8.59
N ASN A 98 -1.93 -3.71 -9.73
CA ASN A 98 -1.19 -2.53 -10.15
C ASN A 98 -1.46 -1.32 -9.22
N GLN A 99 -2.71 -1.16 -8.79
CA GLN A 99 -3.09 -0.10 -7.84
C GLN A 99 -2.37 -0.30 -6.49
N LEU A 100 -2.22 -1.55 -6.04
CA LEU A 100 -1.48 -1.87 -4.83
C LEU A 100 -0.01 -1.40 -4.91
N THR A 101 0.68 -1.70 -6.00
CA THR A 101 2.09 -1.34 -6.14
C THR A 101 2.29 0.15 -6.42
N GLU A 102 1.57 0.70 -7.39
CA GLU A 102 1.78 2.07 -7.87
C GLU A 102 1.20 3.14 -6.95
N GLN A 103 -0.01 2.90 -6.40
CA GLN A 103 -0.70 3.89 -5.58
C GLN A 103 -0.48 3.67 -4.08
N LEU A 104 -0.40 2.41 -3.63
CA LEU A 104 -0.23 2.10 -2.22
C LEU A 104 1.23 1.88 -1.79
N SER A 105 2.17 1.92 -2.74
CA SER A 105 3.60 1.65 -2.48
C SER A 105 3.85 0.26 -1.87
N PHE A 106 2.96 -0.69 -2.13
CA PHE A 106 3.13 -2.07 -1.68
C PHE A 106 4.23 -2.77 -2.46
N LYS A 107 4.95 -3.65 -1.75
CA LYS A 107 5.87 -4.60 -2.37
C LYS A 107 5.12 -5.83 -2.85
N GLU A 108 5.79 -6.64 -3.66
CA GLU A 108 5.28 -7.95 -4.11
C GLU A 108 4.83 -8.85 -2.95
N THR A 109 5.52 -8.81 -1.81
CA THR A 109 5.13 -9.58 -0.61
C THR A 109 3.80 -9.11 -0.01
N ASP A 110 3.55 -7.79 -0.02
CA ASP A 110 2.31 -7.19 0.46
C ASP A 110 1.16 -7.51 -0.52
N VAL A 111 1.43 -7.46 -1.83
CA VAL A 111 0.49 -7.86 -2.88
C VAL A 111 0.12 -9.33 -2.76
N GLU A 112 1.10 -10.21 -2.59
CA GLU A 112 0.85 -11.65 -2.48
C GLU A 112 0.03 -12.01 -1.23
N LEU A 113 0.26 -11.32 -0.11
CA LEU A 113 -0.61 -11.42 1.07
C LEU A 113 -2.05 -11.03 0.71
N PHE A 114 -2.24 -9.92 0.01
CA PHE A 114 -3.57 -9.47 -0.41
C PHE A 114 -4.25 -10.45 -1.38
N LEU A 115 -3.52 -11.02 -2.33
CA LEU A 115 -4.06 -12.04 -3.23
C LEU A 115 -4.40 -13.34 -2.50
N SER A 116 -3.64 -13.68 -1.45
CA SER A 116 -3.94 -14.84 -0.61
C SER A 116 -5.27 -14.71 0.12
N LEU A 117 -5.65 -13.50 0.54
CA LEU A 117 -6.99 -13.22 1.08
C LEU A 117 -8.08 -13.58 0.06
N GLY A 118 -7.92 -13.16 -1.21
CA GLY A 118 -8.87 -13.48 -2.28
C GLY A 118 -9.01 -14.98 -2.52
N ARG A 119 -7.91 -15.74 -2.45
CA ARG A 119 -7.94 -17.22 -2.57
C ARG A 119 -8.72 -17.87 -1.44
N LEU A 120 -8.50 -17.41 -0.20
CA LEU A 120 -9.16 -17.97 0.99
C LEU A 120 -10.66 -17.69 1.00
N LEU A 121 -11.09 -16.50 0.58
CA LEU A 121 -12.50 -16.13 0.48
C LEU A 121 -13.28 -16.95 -0.55
N GLY A 122 -12.61 -17.46 -1.60
CA GLY A 122 -13.24 -18.27 -2.65
C GLY A 122 -13.34 -19.77 -2.35
N SER A 123 -12.75 -20.25 -1.24
CA SER A 123 -12.48 -21.68 -1.05
C SER A 123 -12.89 -22.28 0.30
N SER A 124 -13.51 -21.54 1.22
CA SER A 124 -13.66 -21.98 2.61
C SER A 124 -15.10 -22.12 3.12
N ASP A 125 -15.35 -23.24 3.82
CA ASP A 125 -16.49 -23.45 4.72
C ASP A 125 -16.44 -22.45 5.89
N ARG A 126 -17.61 -22.04 6.40
CA ARG A 126 -17.78 -20.97 7.41
C ARG A 126 -16.90 -21.14 8.66
N SER A 127 -16.62 -22.36 9.12
CA SER A 127 -15.81 -22.61 10.32
C SER A 127 -14.31 -22.35 10.14
N ASP A 128 -13.80 -22.35 8.90
CA ASP A 128 -12.38 -22.10 8.62
C ASP A 128 -12.08 -20.64 8.26
N GLN A 129 -13.13 -19.84 8.00
CA GLN A 129 -12.97 -18.41 7.66
C GLN A 129 -12.30 -17.60 8.78
N GLU A 130 -12.69 -17.80 10.05
CA GLU A 130 -12.06 -17.10 11.18
C GLU A 130 -10.56 -17.41 11.29
N LYS A 131 -10.18 -18.69 11.16
CA LYS A 131 -8.76 -19.10 11.19
C LYS A 131 -7.97 -18.48 10.05
N ASN A 132 -8.57 -18.42 8.87
CA ASN A 132 -7.98 -17.82 7.67
C ASN A 132 -7.74 -16.32 7.85
N PHE A 133 -8.73 -15.57 8.34
CA PHE A 133 -8.56 -14.15 8.67
C PHE A 133 -7.47 -13.93 9.71
N LYS A 134 -7.46 -14.73 10.79
CA LYS A 134 -6.41 -14.67 11.81
C LYS A 134 -5.02 -14.94 11.26
N LEU A 135 -4.87 -15.83 10.28
CA LEU A 135 -3.60 -16.08 9.59
C LEU A 135 -3.15 -14.84 8.80
N ILE A 136 -4.05 -14.27 7.99
CA ILE A 136 -3.78 -13.06 7.20
C ILE A 136 -3.41 -11.87 8.10
N LEU A 137 -4.14 -11.67 9.19
CA LEU A 137 -3.87 -10.60 10.16
C LEU A 137 -2.54 -10.79 10.91
N LYS A 138 -2.08 -12.03 11.10
CA LYS A 138 -0.72 -12.28 11.62
C LYS A 138 0.35 -11.96 10.57
N GLN A 139 0.12 -12.31 9.31
CA GLN A 139 1.09 -12.04 8.25
C GLN A 139 1.21 -10.53 7.97
N ILE A 140 0.10 -9.78 8.00
CA ILE A 140 0.16 -8.33 7.82
C ILE A 140 0.89 -7.64 8.97
N GLU A 141 0.80 -8.17 10.20
CA GLU A 141 1.59 -7.69 11.34
C GLU A 141 3.10 -7.84 11.10
N ILE A 142 3.53 -8.97 10.51
CA ILE A 142 4.93 -9.20 10.14
C ILE A 142 5.36 -8.17 9.08
N LEU A 143 4.56 -7.96 8.03
CA LEU A 143 4.88 -7.00 6.96
C LEU A 143 4.90 -5.55 7.45
N LYS A 144 4.00 -5.17 8.36
CA LYS A 144 4.04 -3.85 9.01
C LYS A 144 5.32 -3.64 9.81
N ASN A 145 5.74 -4.64 10.57
CA ASN A 145 6.99 -4.56 11.34
C ASN A 145 8.20 -4.45 10.41
N GLU A 146 8.22 -5.20 9.30
CA GLU A 146 9.23 -5.03 8.25
C GLU A 146 9.22 -3.60 7.68
N ALA A 147 8.05 -3.12 7.24
CA ALA A 147 7.90 -1.78 6.68
C ALA A 147 8.32 -0.68 7.66
N LYS A 148 8.05 -0.87 8.96
CA LYS A 148 8.47 0.06 10.02
C LYS A 148 9.99 0.10 10.16
N ILE A 149 10.65 -1.06 10.19
CA ILE A 149 12.12 -1.14 10.24
C ILE A 149 12.73 -0.48 9.00
N GLU A 150 12.17 -0.72 7.82
CA GLU A 150 12.65 -0.10 6.59
C GLU A 150 12.45 1.41 6.54
N MET A 151 11.31 1.90 7.01
CA MET A 151 11.04 3.33 7.14
C MET A 151 12.06 3.99 8.06
N ASP A 152 12.25 3.44 9.27
CA ASP A 152 13.18 3.99 10.26
C ASP A 152 14.63 4.00 9.75
N ARG A 153 15.03 3.01 8.92
CA ARG A 153 16.36 2.94 8.32
C ARG A 153 16.54 3.85 7.11
N ASN A 154 15.57 3.87 6.20
CA ASN A 154 15.79 4.39 4.86
C ASN A 154 15.20 5.78 4.64
N GLU A 155 14.08 6.12 5.27
CA GLU A 155 13.37 7.37 4.98
C GLU A 155 14.27 8.60 5.16
N LYS A 156 14.91 8.71 6.33
CA LYS A 156 15.82 9.82 6.64
C LYS A 156 17.09 9.78 5.78
N VAL A 157 17.56 8.58 5.45
CA VAL A 157 18.76 8.38 4.61
C VAL A 157 18.51 8.92 3.21
N TYR A 158 17.41 8.54 2.54
CA TYR A 158 17.10 9.05 1.20
C TYR A 158 16.85 10.56 1.17
N LYS A 159 16.15 11.09 2.18
CA LYS A 159 15.94 12.54 2.34
C LYS A 159 17.27 13.29 2.44
N ASN A 160 18.20 12.79 3.26
CA ASN A 160 19.52 13.40 3.43
C ASN A 160 20.41 13.22 2.19
N LEU A 161 20.35 12.07 1.53
CA LEU A 161 21.10 11.80 0.30
C LEU A 161 20.73 12.76 -0.82
N GLY A 162 19.45 13.12 -0.97
CA GLY A 162 19.01 14.11 -1.94
C GLY A 162 19.68 15.48 -1.74
N VAL A 163 19.70 15.96 -0.50
CA VAL A 163 20.36 17.23 -0.14
C VAL A 163 21.86 17.16 -0.39
N LEU A 164 22.52 16.10 0.09
CA LEU A 164 23.96 15.91 -0.05
C LEU A 164 24.38 15.82 -1.52
N ALA A 165 23.65 15.06 -2.34
CA ALA A 165 23.90 14.95 -3.77
C ALA A 165 23.82 16.32 -4.46
N GLY A 166 22.80 17.13 -4.13
CA GLY A 166 22.67 18.50 -4.65
C GLY A 166 23.87 19.37 -4.30
N ILE A 167 24.29 19.36 -3.03
CA ILE A 167 25.47 20.12 -2.57
C ILE A 167 26.72 19.65 -3.31
N THR A 168 26.95 18.34 -3.44
CA THR A 168 28.09 17.79 -4.17
C THR A 168 28.12 18.23 -5.63
N ILE A 169 26.98 18.19 -6.33
CA ILE A 169 26.88 18.65 -7.72
C ILE A 169 27.22 20.15 -7.83
N VAL A 170 26.71 20.96 -6.90
CA VAL A 170 27.01 22.40 -6.87
C VAL A 170 28.49 22.66 -6.66
N ILE A 171 29.17 21.93 -5.76
CA ILE A 171 30.61 22.08 -5.52
C ILE A 171 31.42 21.71 -6.77
N ILE A 172 31.02 20.67 -7.50
CA ILE A 172 31.73 20.22 -8.71
C ILE A 172 31.58 21.23 -9.87
N LEU A 173 30.43 21.89 -9.98
CA LEU A 173 30.10 22.79 -11.09
C LEU A 173 30.56 24.25 -10.89
N LEU A 174 30.88 24.66 -9.66
CA LEU A 174 31.22 26.04 -9.31
C LEU A 174 32.70 26.36 -9.49
#